data_AF-M5C5N0-F1
#
_entry.id   AF-M5C5N0-F1
#
_cell.length_a   1.000
_cell.length_b   1.000
_cell.length_c   1.000
_cell.angle_alpha   90.00
_cell.angle_beta   90.00
_cell.angle_gamma   90.00
#
_symmetry.space_group_name_H-M   'P 1'
#
loop_
_entity.id
_entity.type
_entity.pdbx_description
1 polymer ?
#
loop_
_entity_poly.entity_id
_entity_poly.type
_entity_poly.pdbx_seq_one_letter_code
_entity_poly.pdbx_strand_id
1 'polypeptide(L)'
;MMWRNPDRRPEGEVLRRLSGGYGVVEYLWHSDKLKPGATCHERSATACSKCHDATPVRPEKQRSNLGDLDIPVPEDDNEEEPQYDEIDTSSYTEESPANQTPCIYSWVLLLSVGRLLWTAKNVRELLEAILDAILGYWYTLNLGILHRDISDGNVLIRDSNNHEKREPQLVEEQDATNVQENFSSLYLGAPITAGLGTVSLPESNSGEEDHPMAKSRKALQLMLTSLNLSKDSRGFISDYDLFTTHSEMGAELFSEPLKREWTDESNSGSNFDRNTTARPDPKKRKLNSSSSPSKSSNGNVREPDQQEETIQPTTVPNNKPCNRIDYRTGTPTFMSTRVLLITEGQRYTHHFLDDLESFFWLLLWCVVEHRDTSPSNNGTVIGPTAKALRLLRSLDRADSELSTIGDSKEAILTRCRRGDFVDTLEECGNSWVTNPAIMAVISQLGTYFANIRDNRYPYPHYPPHVVFPTIVNALANSLEKIQVHTESSSEQVLCN
;
A
#
# COMPACT_ATOMS: atom_id res chain seq x y z
N MET A 1 3.25 -11.92 -11.44
CA MET A 1 3.55 -11.31 -12.75
C MET A 1 2.86 -9.97 -12.79
N MET A 2 3.51 -8.91 -13.26
CA MET A 2 2.99 -7.55 -13.15
C MET A 2 3.41 -6.67 -14.33
N TRP A 3 2.67 -5.59 -14.55
CA TRP A 3 3.07 -4.52 -15.46
C TRP A 3 3.61 -3.36 -14.64
N ARG A 4 4.82 -2.88 -14.98
CA ARG A 4 5.43 -1.73 -14.30
C ARG A 4 5.73 -0.60 -15.28
N ASN A 5 5.70 0.62 -14.77
CA ASN A 5 6.16 1.80 -15.49
C ASN A 5 7.70 1.67 -15.71
N PRO A 6 8.21 1.88 -16.93
CA PRO A 6 9.64 1.87 -17.24
C PRO A 6 10.48 2.88 -16.46
N ASP A 7 9.87 3.97 -16.00
CA ASP A 7 10.51 5.05 -15.25
C ASP A 7 10.43 4.85 -13.73
N ARG A 8 9.86 3.71 -13.29
CA ARG A 8 9.90 3.25 -11.90
C ARG A 8 10.86 2.09 -11.75
N ARG A 9 11.50 1.99 -10.58
CA ARG A 9 12.33 0.84 -10.24
C ARG A 9 11.49 -0.45 -10.25
N PRO A 10 12.06 -1.59 -10.66
CA PRO A 10 11.39 -2.89 -10.53
C PRO A 10 11.12 -3.20 -9.06
N GLU A 11 9.89 -3.60 -8.74
CA GLU A 11 9.49 -3.98 -7.37
C GLU A 11 10.43 -5.05 -6.77
N GLY A 12 10.83 -6.03 -7.58
CA GLY A 12 11.74 -7.09 -7.15
C GLY A 12 13.08 -6.59 -6.62
N GLU A 13 13.53 -5.41 -7.02
CA GLU A 13 14.76 -4.81 -6.52
C GLU A 13 14.60 -4.25 -5.10
N VAL A 14 13.41 -3.73 -4.79
CA VAL A 14 13.01 -3.33 -3.43
C VAL A 14 12.92 -4.58 -2.55
N LEU A 15 12.15 -5.57 -3.01
CA LEU A 15 11.94 -6.83 -2.30
C LEU A 15 13.24 -7.57 -1.97
N ARG A 16 14.21 -7.55 -2.87
CA ARG A 16 15.54 -8.13 -2.64
C ARG A 16 16.25 -7.49 -1.45
N ARG A 17 16.15 -6.17 -1.28
CA ARG A 17 16.77 -5.42 -0.16
C ARG A 17 16.02 -5.61 1.15
N LEU A 18 14.72 -5.84 1.07
CA LEU A 18 13.89 -6.13 2.24
C LEU A 18 14.09 -7.56 2.77
N SER A 19 14.62 -8.47 1.94
CA SER A 19 14.76 -9.88 2.27
C SER A 19 15.53 -10.11 3.58
N GLY A 20 14.99 -10.99 4.43
CA GLY A 20 15.53 -11.28 5.76
C GLY A 20 14.98 -10.39 6.90
N GLY A 21 14.16 -9.38 6.59
CA GLY A 21 13.44 -8.61 7.60
C GLY A 21 12.32 -9.42 8.26
N TYR A 22 12.01 -9.10 9.52
CA TYR A 22 10.84 -9.65 10.20
C TYR A 22 9.56 -9.07 9.60
N GLY A 23 8.50 -9.88 9.43
CA GLY A 23 7.20 -9.39 8.98
C GLY A 23 7.14 -8.90 7.53
N VAL A 24 8.15 -9.19 6.71
CA VAL A 24 8.17 -8.88 5.28
C VAL A 24 8.22 -10.16 4.43
N VAL A 25 7.80 -10.04 3.19
CA VAL A 25 7.80 -11.15 2.24
C VAL A 25 9.23 -11.60 1.89
N GLU A 26 9.44 -12.92 1.78
CA GLU A 26 10.73 -13.48 1.38
C GLU A 26 10.88 -13.50 -0.14
N TYR A 27 11.86 -12.75 -0.63
CA TYR A 27 12.22 -12.64 -2.03
C TYR A 27 13.08 -13.83 -2.50
N LEU A 28 12.77 -14.37 -3.69
CA LEU A 28 13.62 -15.36 -4.37
C LEU A 28 14.31 -14.77 -5.61
N TRP A 29 13.52 -14.22 -6.54
CA TRP A 29 14.04 -13.80 -7.84
C TRP A 29 13.12 -12.80 -8.53
N HIS A 30 13.67 -11.95 -9.41
CA HIS A 30 12.87 -11.13 -10.33
C HIS A 30 13.59 -10.93 -11.67
N SER A 31 12.82 -10.63 -12.71
CA SER A 31 13.32 -10.14 -13.99
C SER A 31 12.25 -9.41 -14.76
N ASP A 32 12.66 -8.41 -15.52
CA ASP A 32 11.82 -7.86 -16.58
C ASP A 32 11.86 -8.76 -17.81
N LYS A 33 10.78 -8.74 -18.57
CA LYS A 33 10.70 -9.40 -19.87
C LYS A 33 11.56 -8.64 -20.88
N LEU A 34 12.44 -9.39 -21.55
CA LEU A 34 13.33 -8.86 -22.58
C LEU A 34 12.77 -9.15 -23.98
N LYS A 35 13.14 -8.31 -24.94
CA LYS A 35 12.85 -8.52 -26.37
C LYS A 35 13.50 -9.84 -26.85
N PRO A 36 12.85 -10.57 -27.77
CA PRO A 36 13.45 -11.74 -28.40
C PRO A 36 14.81 -11.40 -29.04
N GLY A 37 15.85 -12.16 -28.71
CA GLY A 37 17.20 -11.98 -29.27
C GLY A 37 18.08 -10.93 -28.58
N ALA A 38 17.64 -10.33 -27.47
CA ALA A 38 18.49 -9.43 -26.69
C ALA A 38 19.63 -10.20 -25.99
N THR A 39 20.89 -9.87 -26.33
CA THR A 39 22.12 -10.44 -25.74
C THR A 39 22.94 -9.42 -24.94
N CYS A 40 22.38 -8.23 -24.72
CA CYS A 40 23.06 -7.07 -24.16
C CYS A 40 23.45 -7.20 -22.68
N HIS A 41 22.89 -8.17 -21.95
CA HIS A 41 23.21 -8.48 -20.55
C HIS A 41 22.72 -9.90 -20.16
N GLU A 42 23.14 -10.37 -18.99
CA GLU A 42 22.65 -11.62 -18.40
C GLU A 42 21.12 -11.61 -18.20
N ARG A 43 20.49 -12.78 -18.32
CA ARG A 43 19.07 -12.95 -17.94
C ARG A 43 18.93 -12.48 -16.49
N SER A 44 17.93 -11.63 -16.19
CA SER A 44 17.68 -10.95 -14.89
C SER A 44 18.25 -9.52 -14.71
N ALA A 45 18.98 -8.94 -15.67
CA ALA A 45 19.39 -7.54 -15.52
C ALA A 45 18.21 -6.58 -15.78
N THR A 46 18.01 -5.61 -14.88
CA THR A 46 16.90 -4.65 -14.89
C THR A 46 17.30 -3.24 -15.36
N ALA A 47 18.58 -3.02 -15.63
CA ALA A 47 19.13 -1.69 -15.93
C ALA A 47 19.09 -1.31 -17.43
N CYS A 48 18.64 -2.17 -18.34
CA CYS A 48 18.78 -1.93 -19.78
C CYS A 48 17.51 -1.35 -20.43
N SER A 49 17.51 -0.03 -20.68
CA SER A 49 16.39 0.67 -21.36
C SER A 49 16.09 0.19 -22.78
N LYS A 50 17.05 -0.43 -23.48
CA LYS A 50 16.93 -0.76 -24.92
C LYS A 50 16.37 -2.16 -25.17
N CYS A 51 16.60 -3.08 -24.24
CA CYS A 51 16.36 -4.50 -24.40
C CYS A 51 15.03 -4.99 -23.80
N HIS A 52 14.34 -4.16 -23.02
CA HIS A 52 13.08 -4.54 -22.38
C HIS A 52 11.92 -4.59 -23.40
N ASP A 53 11.06 -5.60 -23.27
CA ASP A 53 9.84 -5.74 -24.05
C ASP A 53 8.76 -4.87 -23.41
N ALA A 54 8.65 -3.63 -23.91
CA ALA A 54 7.65 -2.67 -23.48
C ALA A 54 6.47 -2.64 -24.46
N THR A 55 5.28 -2.35 -23.95
CA THR A 55 4.10 -2.17 -24.81
C THR A 55 4.39 -1.08 -25.86
N PRO A 56 4.04 -1.33 -27.14
CA PRO A 56 4.29 -0.35 -28.18
C PRO A 56 3.39 0.87 -27.97
N VAL A 57 3.96 2.07 -28.06
CA VAL A 57 3.18 3.30 -28.16
C VAL A 57 2.60 3.34 -29.58
N ARG A 58 1.35 2.89 -29.74
CA ARG A 58 0.67 2.93 -31.04
C ARG A 58 -0.23 4.16 -31.08
N PRO A 59 -0.21 4.98 -32.14
CA PRO A 59 -1.29 5.91 -32.39
C PRO A 59 -2.55 5.08 -32.67
N GLU A 60 -3.45 5.00 -31.69
CA GLU A 60 -4.75 4.40 -31.90
C GLU A 60 -5.64 5.40 -32.63
N LYS A 61 -6.30 4.95 -33.71
CA LYS A 61 -7.33 5.74 -34.38
C LYS A 61 -8.57 5.73 -33.51
N GLN A 62 -8.72 6.73 -32.66
CA GLN A 62 -9.95 6.91 -31.90
C GLN A 62 -11.05 7.45 -32.81
N ARG A 63 -12.24 6.85 -32.75
CA ARG A 63 -13.42 7.39 -33.44
C ARG A 63 -13.81 8.67 -32.72
N SER A 64 -13.90 9.78 -33.44
CA SER A 64 -14.04 11.13 -32.87
C SER A 64 -15.28 11.34 -32.00
N ASN A 65 -16.24 10.43 -32.09
CA ASN A 65 -17.53 10.47 -31.42
C ASN A 65 -17.77 9.32 -30.44
N LEU A 66 -16.79 8.43 -30.26
CA LEU A 66 -16.79 7.40 -29.23
C LEU A 66 -15.69 7.74 -28.23
N GLY A 67 -16.02 8.64 -27.31
CA GLY A 67 -15.33 8.71 -26.01
C GLY A 67 -15.64 7.45 -25.19
N ASP A 68 -15.15 7.38 -23.95
CA ASP A 68 -15.55 6.30 -23.03
C ASP A 68 -17.08 6.24 -22.96
N LEU A 69 -17.65 5.17 -23.51
CA LEU A 69 -19.07 4.91 -23.47
C LEU A 69 -19.42 4.49 -22.04
N ASP A 70 -19.83 5.45 -21.22
CA ASP A 70 -20.63 5.14 -20.04
C ASP A 70 -22.00 4.70 -20.56
N ILE A 71 -22.24 3.38 -20.64
CA ILE A 71 -23.56 2.82 -20.97
C ILE A 71 -24.37 2.83 -19.66
N PRO A 72 -25.34 3.73 -19.48
CA PRO A 72 -26.27 3.61 -18.37
C PRO A 72 -27.09 2.34 -18.57
N VAL A 73 -26.91 1.37 -17.68
CA VAL A 73 -27.82 0.21 -17.59
C VAL A 73 -29.08 0.72 -16.90
N PRO A 74 -30.26 0.72 -17.55
CA PRO A 74 -31.50 1.14 -16.90
C PRO A 74 -31.82 0.21 -15.73
N GLU A 75 -32.36 0.75 -14.63
CA GLU A 75 -32.99 -0.08 -13.60
C GLU A 75 -34.27 -0.69 -14.18
N ASP A 76 -34.47 -1.99 -13.96
CA ASP A 76 -35.39 -2.93 -14.62
C ASP A 76 -36.91 -2.67 -14.41
N ASP A 77 -37.32 -1.42 -14.21
CA ASP A 77 -38.67 -1.09 -13.73
C ASP A 77 -39.61 -0.48 -14.79
N ASN A 78 -39.22 -0.35 -16.07
CA ASN A 78 -40.13 0.15 -17.11
C ASN A 78 -40.05 -0.65 -18.42
N GLU A 79 -41.18 -1.20 -18.86
CA GLU A 79 -41.37 -2.04 -20.08
C GLU A 79 -41.28 -1.27 -21.42
N GLU A 80 -40.56 -0.15 -21.52
CA GLU A 80 -40.35 0.57 -22.78
C GLU A 80 -38.90 0.41 -23.27
N GLU A 81 -38.72 -0.17 -24.46
CA GLU A 81 -37.39 -0.28 -25.10
C GLU A 81 -36.77 1.11 -25.27
N PRO A 82 -35.54 1.35 -24.77
CA PRO A 82 -34.88 2.63 -24.94
C PRO A 82 -34.57 2.88 -26.42
N GLN A 83 -34.95 4.06 -26.90
CA GLN A 83 -34.63 4.51 -28.26
C GLN A 83 -33.15 4.91 -28.32
N TYR A 84 -32.36 4.18 -29.10
CA TYR A 84 -30.93 4.46 -29.29
C TYR A 84 -30.71 5.45 -30.43
N ASP A 85 -29.87 6.46 -30.19
CA ASP A 85 -29.36 7.35 -31.24
C ASP A 85 -28.30 6.62 -32.09
N GLU A 86 -28.47 6.60 -33.42
CA GLU A 86 -27.43 6.10 -34.33
C GLU A 86 -26.24 7.08 -34.36
N ILE A 87 -25.13 6.67 -33.78
CA ILE A 87 -23.88 7.46 -33.75
C ILE A 87 -23.06 7.15 -35.01
N ASP A 88 -22.78 8.17 -35.84
CA ASP A 88 -22.03 8.03 -37.11
C ASP A 88 -20.55 7.67 -36.90
N THR A 89 -20.22 6.39 -36.96
CA THR A 89 -18.86 5.90 -36.68
C THR A 89 -17.84 6.01 -37.83
N SER A 90 -18.15 6.78 -38.88
CA SER A 90 -17.32 6.86 -40.09
C SER A 90 -16.08 7.77 -39.97
N SER A 91 -16.03 8.63 -38.96
CA SER A 91 -14.94 9.61 -38.75
C SER A 91 -13.92 9.16 -37.69
N TYR A 92 -12.63 9.33 -38.00
CA TYR A 92 -11.50 9.00 -37.12
C TYR A 92 -10.64 10.24 -36.90
N THR A 93 -10.24 10.47 -35.67
CA THR A 93 -9.18 11.43 -35.34
C THR A 93 -7.90 10.68 -34.99
N GLU A 94 -6.82 10.99 -35.68
CA GLU A 94 -5.48 10.57 -35.27
C GLU A 94 -5.03 11.47 -34.12
N GLU A 95 -5.50 11.19 -32.90
CA GLU A 95 -4.93 11.82 -31.72
C GLU A 95 -3.64 11.09 -31.33
N SER A 96 -2.57 11.85 -31.07
CA SER A 96 -1.41 11.28 -30.35
C SER A 96 -1.90 10.84 -28.98
N PRO A 97 -1.70 9.57 -28.57
CA PRO A 97 -2.17 9.08 -27.30
C PRO A 97 -1.36 9.78 -26.20
N ALA A 98 -1.89 10.87 -25.67
CA ALA A 98 -1.26 11.62 -24.59
C ALA A 98 -1.18 10.81 -23.28
N ASN A 99 -1.77 9.60 -23.24
CA ASN A 99 -1.98 8.78 -22.04
C ASN A 99 -1.49 7.32 -22.12
N GLN A 100 -0.89 6.85 -23.23
CA GLN A 100 -0.33 5.49 -23.26
C GLN A 100 1.16 5.53 -22.88
N THR A 101 1.44 5.57 -21.58
CA THR A 101 2.79 5.28 -21.08
C THR A 101 3.15 3.82 -21.41
N PRO A 102 4.32 3.56 -22.03
CA PRO A 102 4.78 2.19 -22.25
C PRO A 102 4.88 1.46 -20.91
N CYS A 103 4.55 0.17 -20.88
CA CYS A 103 4.63 -0.68 -19.69
C CYS A 103 5.56 -1.85 -19.96
N ILE A 104 6.38 -2.22 -18.97
CA ILE A 104 7.24 -3.41 -19.01
C ILE A 104 6.58 -4.54 -18.24
N TYR A 105 6.56 -5.73 -18.83
CA TYR A 105 6.12 -6.94 -18.15
C TYR A 105 7.23 -7.46 -17.23
N SER A 106 6.94 -7.68 -15.96
CA SER A 106 7.91 -8.09 -14.95
C SER A 106 7.47 -9.34 -14.20
N TRP A 107 8.44 -10.18 -13.85
CA TRP A 107 8.29 -11.38 -13.06
C TRP A 107 8.96 -11.19 -11.71
N VAL A 108 8.24 -11.56 -10.66
CA VAL A 108 8.73 -11.63 -9.29
C VAL A 108 8.35 -13.00 -8.75
N LEU A 109 9.31 -13.66 -8.13
CA LEU A 109 9.17 -14.96 -7.49
C LEU A 109 9.47 -14.78 -6.00
N LEU A 110 8.53 -15.24 -5.18
CA LEU A 110 8.52 -15.10 -3.73
C LEU A 110 8.53 -16.49 -3.10
N LEU A 111 9.23 -16.66 -1.99
CA LEU A 111 9.20 -17.90 -1.21
C LEU A 111 7.98 -17.95 -0.27
N SER A 112 7.55 -16.78 0.19
CA SER A 112 6.43 -16.68 1.11
C SER A 112 5.11 -16.93 0.39
N VAL A 113 4.29 -17.83 0.95
CA VAL A 113 2.92 -18.07 0.51
C VAL A 113 1.99 -17.52 1.59
N GLY A 114 1.09 -16.65 1.18
CA GLY A 114 0.14 -15.99 2.06
C GLY A 114 -1.30 -16.32 1.69
N ARG A 115 -2.17 -16.27 2.69
CA ARG A 115 -3.61 -16.22 2.55
C ARG A 115 -4.13 -14.88 3.08
N LEU A 116 -5.32 -14.51 2.62
CA LEU A 116 -5.91 -13.20 2.84
C LEU A 116 -6.37 -13.04 4.30
N LEU A 117 -6.33 -11.82 4.86
CA LEU A 117 -6.58 -11.59 6.29
C LEU A 117 -7.97 -12.05 6.75
N TRP A 118 -9.01 -11.89 5.93
CA TRP A 118 -10.38 -12.31 6.28
C TRP A 118 -10.52 -13.84 6.44
N THR A 119 -9.53 -14.62 6.00
CA THR A 119 -9.49 -16.07 6.21
C THR A 119 -8.97 -16.45 7.59
N ALA A 120 -8.58 -15.49 8.45
CA ALA A 120 -8.11 -15.75 9.81
C ALA A 120 -9.11 -16.61 10.59
N LYS A 121 -8.58 -17.61 11.30
CA LYS A 121 -9.38 -18.61 12.02
C LYS A 121 -10.02 -18.03 13.28
N ASN A 122 -9.38 -17.02 13.85
CA ASN A 122 -9.83 -16.37 15.07
C ASN A 122 -9.20 -14.98 15.20
N VAL A 123 -9.69 -14.22 16.17
CA VAL A 123 -9.23 -12.88 16.52
C VAL A 123 -7.74 -12.81 16.81
N ARG A 124 -7.19 -13.81 17.52
CA ARG A 124 -5.77 -13.86 17.88
C ARG A 124 -4.90 -13.88 16.63
N GLU A 125 -5.22 -14.76 15.68
CA GLU A 125 -4.45 -14.89 14.44
C GLU A 125 -4.53 -13.63 13.55
N LEU A 126 -5.69 -12.97 13.49
CA LEU A 126 -5.83 -11.69 12.79
C LEU A 126 -4.91 -10.63 13.40
N LEU A 127 -4.98 -10.46 14.72
CA LEU A 127 -4.20 -9.44 15.44
C LEU A 127 -2.69 -9.74 15.38
N GLU A 128 -2.28 -11.01 15.47
CA GLU A 128 -0.89 -11.44 15.27
C GLU A 128 -0.40 -11.11 13.85
N ALA A 129 -1.20 -11.41 12.83
CA ALA A 129 -0.80 -11.13 11.46
C ALA A 129 -0.67 -9.62 11.17
N ILE A 130 -1.59 -8.81 11.68
CA ILE A 130 -1.53 -7.36 11.55
C ILE A 130 -0.35 -6.79 12.36
N LEU A 131 -0.10 -7.29 13.57
CA LEU A 131 1.05 -6.90 14.39
C LEU A 131 2.38 -7.16 13.65
N ASP A 132 2.54 -8.37 13.10
CA ASP A 132 3.74 -8.74 12.36
C ASP A 132 3.91 -7.88 11.10
N ALA A 133 2.84 -7.59 10.38
CA ALA A 133 2.89 -6.72 9.21
C ALA A 133 3.24 -5.27 9.57
N ILE A 134 2.77 -4.75 10.71
CA ILE A 134 3.17 -3.41 11.22
C ILE A 134 4.66 -3.41 11.60
N LEU A 135 5.16 -4.48 12.21
CA LEU A 135 6.59 -4.62 12.52
C LEU A 135 7.42 -4.72 11.23
N GLY A 136 6.93 -5.42 10.22
CA GLY A 136 7.55 -5.45 8.88
C GLY A 136 7.54 -4.10 8.19
N TYR A 137 6.44 -3.36 8.29
CA TYR A 137 6.39 -1.99 7.80
C TYR A 137 7.33 -1.05 8.57
N TRP A 138 7.49 -1.23 9.89
CA TRP A 138 8.48 -0.49 10.65
C TRP A 138 9.91 -0.79 10.19
N TYR A 139 10.20 -2.06 9.87
CA TYR A 139 11.46 -2.46 9.27
C TYR A 139 11.70 -1.78 7.92
N THR A 140 10.72 -1.77 7.01
CA THR A 140 10.87 -1.13 5.69
C THR A 140 11.01 0.38 5.78
N LEU A 141 10.30 1.03 6.73
CA LEU A 141 10.48 2.44 7.04
C LEU A 141 11.91 2.77 7.48
N ASN A 142 12.52 1.91 8.31
CA ASN A 142 13.89 2.09 8.74
C ASN A 142 14.93 1.93 7.61
N LEU A 143 14.51 1.39 6.46
CA LEU A 143 15.27 1.32 5.21
C LEU A 143 14.92 2.47 4.25
N GLY A 144 14.05 3.39 4.65
CA GLY A 144 13.69 4.56 3.87
C GLY A 144 12.49 4.37 2.95
N ILE A 145 11.68 3.32 3.14
CA ILE A 145 10.55 2.99 2.28
C ILE A 145 9.22 3.31 2.95
N LEU A 146 8.35 4.04 2.23
CA LEU A 146 6.92 4.15 2.52
C LEU A 146 6.14 3.25 1.55
N HIS A 147 5.10 2.56 2.05
CA HIS A 147 4.42 1.53 1.26
C HIS A 147 3.36 2.09 0.32
N ARG A 148 2.53 3.02 0.81
CA ARG A 148 1.46 3.73 0.06
C ARG A 148 0.28 2.89 -0.43
N ASP A 149 0.21 1.61 -0.07
CA ASP A 149 -0.90 0.73 -0.45
C ASP A 149 -1.10 -0.41 0.54
N ILE A 150 -1.32 -0.07 1.81
CA ILE A 150 -1.73 -1.04 2.82
C ILE A 150 -3.18 -1.42 2.54
N SER A 151 -3.42 -2.70 2.25
CA SER A 151 -4.73 -3.23 1.88
C SER A 151 -4.88 -4.70 2.27
N ASP A 152 -6.09 -5.23 2.11
CA ASP A 152 -6.44 -6.64 2.33
C ASP A 152 -5.78 -7.61 1.32
N GLY A 153 -5.30 -7.10 0.19
CA GLY A 153 -4.49 -7.83 -0.79
C GLY A 153 -2.98 -7.86 -0.48
N ASN A 154 -2.49 -6.90 0.31
CA ASN A 154 -1.06 -6.65 0.49
C ASN A 154 -0.53 -7.02 1.88
N VAL A 155 -1.43 -7.19 2.85
CA VAL A 155 -1.12 -7.75 4.17
C VAL A 155 -1.69 -9.16 4.26
N LEU A 156 -0.83 -10.14 4.50
CA LEU A 156 -1.18 -11.55 4.37
C LEU A 156 -0.80 -12.36 5.61
N ILE A 157 -1.53 -13.46 5.81
CA ILE A 157 -1.22 -14.48 6.83
C ILE A 157 -0.38 -15.56 6.17
N ARG A 158 0.77 -15.88 6.75
CA ARG A 158 1.67 -16.93 6.27
C ARG A 158 0.99 -18.30 6.35
N ASP A 159 1.00 -19.03 5.24
CA ASP A 159 0.51 -20.41 5.20
C ASP A 159 1.57 -21.35 5.78
N SER A 160 1.29 -21.90 6.96
CA SER A 160 2.19 -22.80 7.69
C SER A 160 2.28 -24.20 7.07
N ASN A 161 1.37 -24.55 6.16
CA ASN A 161 1.26 -25.91 5.59
C ASN A 161 2.44 -26.32 4.69
N ASN A 162 3.38 -25.42 4.39
CA ASN A 162 4.59 -25.72 3.64
C ASN A 162 5.83 -26.04 4.50
N HIS A 163 5.75 -25.95 5.82
CA HIS A 163 6.86 -26.33 6.71
C HIS A 163 6.91 -27.84 7.02
N GLU A 164 5.82 -28.59 6.81
CA GLU A 164 5.77 -30.05 7.06
C GLU A 164 6.46 -30.91 5.98
N LYS A 165 7.03 -30.31 4.92
CA LYS A 165 7.76 -31.04 3.86
C LYS A 165 9.23 -30.61 3.70
N ARG A 166 9.90 -30.30 4.81
CA ARG A 166 11.37 -30.23 4.82
C ARG A 166 11.96 -31.41 5.60
N GLU A 167 11.84 -32.61 5.03
CA GLU A 167 12.82 -33.65 5.33
C GLU A 167 14.13 -33.30 4.62
N PRO A 168 15.30 -33.40 5.28
CA PRO A 168 16.58 -33.29 4.62
C PRO A 168 16.77 -34.53 3.73
N GLN A 169 16.46 -34.42 2.45
CA GLN A 169 16.71 -35.49 1.49
C GLN A 169 18.22 -35.68 1.31
N LEU A 170 18.73 -36.71 1.98
CA LEU A 170 19.99 -37.37 1.65
C LEU A 170 19.84 -37.97 0.26
N VAL A 171 20.56 -37.43 -0.72
CA VAL A 171 20.69 -38.04 -2.03
C VAL A 171 21.90 -38.98 -1.95
N GLU A 172 21.63 -40.29 -1.98
CA GLU A 172 22.66 -41.31 -2.16
C GLU A 172 23.24 -41.23 -3.59
N GLU A 173 24.55 -41.04 -3.68
CA GLU A 173 25.35 -41.13 -4.92
C GLU A 173 25.75 -42.58 -5.21
N GLN A 174 25.31 -43.15 -6.34
CA GLN A 174 26.00 -44.15 -7.18
C GLN A 174 25.37 -44.04 -8.59
N ASP A 175 26.02 -43.95 -9.75
CA ASP A 175 27.40 -44.08 -10.19
C ASP A 175 27.64 -43.07 -11.33
N ALA A 176 28.75 -42.32 -11.26
CA ALA A 176 29.22 -41.48 -12.35
C ALA A 176 30.57 -42.01 -12.84
N THR A 177 30.60 -42.52 -14.06
CA THR A 177 31.80 -42.40 -14.89
C THR A 177 31.45 -41.66 -16.17
N ASN A 178 32.04 -40.46 -16.25
CA ASN A 178 32.63 -39.86 -17.43
C ASN A 178 31.74 -38.96 -18.31
N VAL A 179 31.67 -37.66 -17.99
CA VAL A 179 32.18 -36.58 -18.86
C VAL A 179 32.61 -35.40 -17.97
N GLN A 180 33.90 -35.11 -18.02
CA GLN A 180 34.61 -33.99 -17.42
C GLN A 180 34.32 -32.71 -18.23
N GLU A 181 33.91 -31.62 -17.55
CA GLU A 181 34.63 -30.32 -17.52
C GLU A 181 33.70 -29.12 -17.21
N ASN A 182 34.17 -28.31 -16.25
CA ASN A 182 33.81 -26.92 -15.96
C ASN A 182 32.66 -26.57 -15.00
N PHE A 183 32.58 -27.25 -13.86
CA PHE A 183 32.04 -26.64 -12.62
C PHE A 183 32.78 -27.21 -11.40
N SER A 184 33.97 -26.68 -11.10
CA SER A 184 34.61 -26.78 -9.77
C SER A 184 35.90 -25.98 -9.73
N SER A 185 35.76 -24.68 -9.48
CA SER A 185 36.63 -24.00 -8.54
C SER A 185 35.71 -23.10 -7.72
N LEU A 186 35.89 -23.10 -6.40
CA LEU A 186 35.07 -22.45 -5.37
C LEU A 186 33.91 -23.27 -4.82
N TYR A 187 34.16 -24.47 -4.32
CA TYR A 187 33.57 -24.94 -3.05
C TYR A 187 34.33 -26.20 -2.62
N LEU A 188 35.45 -26.03 -1.90
CA LEU A 188 35.73 -26.77 -0.67
C LEU A 188 36.99 -26.22 0.00
N GLY A 189 36.86 -25.90 1.29
CA GLY A 189 37.97 -25.49 2.14
C GLY A 189 37.54 -25.39 3.60
N ALA A 190 37.25 -26.55 4.20
CA ALA A 190 37.45 -26.95 5.60
C ALA A 190 36.80 -26.12 6.77
N PRO A 191 36.59 -26.73 7.94
CA PRO A 191 35.68 -26.23 8.97
C PRO A 191 36.37 -25.21 9.89
N ILE A 192 35.69 -24.11 10.20
CA ILE A 192 36.09 -23.17 11.25
C ILE A 192 35.07 -23.22 12.37
N THR A 193 35.44 -23.89 13.45
CA THR A 193 35.00 -23.59 14.80
C THR A 193 35.51 -22.20 15.19
N ALA A 194 34.64 -21.17 15.09
CA ALA A 194 34.64 -19.91 15.85
C ALA A 194 33.79 -18.86 15.13
N GLY A 195 32.89 -18.19 15.86
CA GLY A 195 32.31 -16.91 15.43
C GLY A 195 30.80 -16.93 15.23
N LEU A 196 30.09 -16.54 16.30
CA LEU A 196 28.74 -16.00 16.26
C LEU A 196 28.75 -14.78 15.31
N GLY A 197 28.27 -14.96 14.08
CA GLY A 197 28.14 -13.88 13.10
C GLY A 197 26.89 -13.06 13.39
N THR A 198 26.97 -12.21 14.40
CA THR A 198 26.17 -11.00 14.46
C THR A 198 26.35 -10.24 13.15
N VAL A 199 25.27 -9.71 12.58
CA VAL A 199 25.42 -8.48 11.79
C VAL A 199 25.91 -7.44 12.79
N SER A 200 27.22 -7.33 12.93
CA SER A 200 27.82 -6.24 13.65
C SER A 200 27.56 -5.00 12.81
N LEU A 201 26.69 -4.13 13.32
CA LEU A 201 26.77 -2.70 13.05
C LEU A 201 28.24 -2.29 13.15
N PRO A 202 28.76 -1.44 12.25
CA PRO A 202 30.16 -1.05 12.29
C PRO A 202 30.47 -0.40 13.65
N GLU A 203 31.18 -1.13 14.51
CA GLU A 203 31.56 -0.60 15.82
C GLU A 203 32.51 0.59 15.63
N SER A 204 31.99 1.74 16.08
CA SER A 204 32.66 3.03 16.28
C SER A 204 33.15 3.75 15.03
N ASN A 205 32.32 4.66 14.53
CA ASN A 205 32.75 5.99 14.08
C ASN A 205 31.51 6.89 14.04
N SER A 206 31.25 7.64 15.11
CA SER A 206 30.56 8.94 15.23
C SER A 206 29.39 9.35 14.29
N GLY A 207 28.84 8.46 13.45
CA GLY A 207 27.87 8.76 12.40
C GLY A 207 26.62 7.87 12.42
N GLU A 208 26.64 6.79 13.23
CA GLU A 208 25.46 5.95 13.41
C GLU A 208 24.41 6.59 14.34
N GLU A 209 24.83 7.45 15.28
CA GLU A 209 23.90 8.27 16.07
C GLU A 209 23.27 9.43 15.28
N ASP A 210 23.95 9.90 14.24
CA ASP A 210 23.50 11.02 13.37
C ASP A 210 22.59 10.57 12.22
N HIS A 211 22.42 9.26 12.01
CA HIS A 211 21.52 8.74 10.97
C HIS A 211 20.04 9.01 11.34
N PRO A 212 19.20 9.51 10.40
CA PRO A 212 17.82 9.96 10.70
C PRO A 212 16.95 8.88 11.37
N MET A 213 17.13 7.60 11.00
CA MET A 213 16.39 6.46 11.56
C MET A 213 17.09 5.72 12.73
N ALA A 214 18.23 6.19 13.26
CA ALA A 214 18.99 5.45 14.29
C ALA A 214 18.17 5.10 15.54
N LYS A 215 17.46 6.10 16.09
CA LYS A 215 16.56 5.90 17.25
C LYS A 215 15.43 4.92 16.95
N SER A 216 14.91 4.94 15.72
CA SER A 216 13.82 4.08 15.26
C SER A 216 14.28 2.63 15.13
N ARG A 217 15.45 2.39 14.53
CA ARG A 217 16.06 1.04 14.45
C ARG A 217 16.31 0.45 15.83
N LYS A 218 16.87 1.24 16.76
CA LYS A 218 17.09 0.81 18.15
C LYS A 218 15.77 0.45 18.85
N ALA A 219 14.74 1.28 18.68
CA ALA A 219 13.42 1.01 19.26
C ALA A 219 12.77 -0.25 18.67
N LEU A 220 12.89 -0.50 17.36
CA LEU A 220 12.40 -1.73 16.72
C LEU A 220 13.12 -2.96 17.29
N GLN A 221 14.44 -2.93 17.41
CA GLN A 221 15.21 -4.06 17.96
C GLN A 221 14.80 -4.38 19.40
N LEU A 222 14.61 -3.36 20.23
CA LEU A 222 14.13 -3.54 21.61
C LEU A 222 12.72 -4.15 21.62
N MET A 223 11.82 -3.68 20.74
CA MET A 223 10.46 -4.17 20.63
C MET A 223 10.40 -5.64 20.19
N LEU A 224 11.15 -6.02 19.15
CA LEU A 224 11.23 -7.40 18.67
C LEU A 224 11.77 -8.33 19.77
N THR A 225 12.74 -7.86 20.56
CA THR A 225 13.29 -8.62 21.69
C THR A 225 12.28 -8.76 22.82
N SER A 226 11.53 -7.71 23.15
CA SER A 226 10.57 -7.74 24.27
C SER A 226 9.33 -8.59 23.98
N LEU A 227 8.88 -8.64 22.72
CA LEU A 227 7.70 -9.41 22.33
C LEU A 227 7.96 -10.93 22.24
N ASN A 228 9.22 -11.36 22.34
CA ASN A 228 9.64 -12.77 22.28
C ASN A 228 9.01 -13.54 21.09
N LEU A 229 8.98 -12.90 19.92
CA LEU A 229 8.32 -13.43 18.72
C LEU A 229 9.10 -14.64 18.17
N SER A 230 8.38 -15.56 17.53
CA SER A 230 9.03 -16.63 16.77
C SER A 230 9.86 -16.05 15.63
N LYS A 231 10.92 -16.76 15.23
CA LYS A 231 11.72 -16.36 14.06
C LYS A 231 10.86 -16.25 12.80
N ASP A 232 9.85 -17.11 12.68
CA ASP A 232 8.89 -17.08 11.59
C ASP A 232 7.70 -16.20 11.96
N SER A 233 7.46 -15.13 11.19
CA SER A 233 6.31 -14.25 11.39
C SER A 233 5.02 -14.93 10.89
N ARG A 234 3.91 -14.75 11.62
CA ARG A 234 2.56 -15.17 11.24
C ARG A 234 2.01 -14.29 10.12
N GLY A 235 2.23 -12.99 10.21
CA GLY A 235 1.85 -12.03 9.18
C GLY A 235 3.04 -11.53 8.37
N PHE A 236 2.77 -11.01 7.18
CA PHE A 236 3.76 -10.25 6.42
C PHE A 236 3.11 -9.24 5.49
N ILE A 237 3.89 -8.25 5.09
CA ILE A 237 3.51 -7.23 4.10
C ILE A 237 4.22 -7.47 2.75
N SER A 238 3.50 -7.25 1.66
CA SER A 238 3.93 -7.43 0.26
C SER A 238 3.39 -6.34 -0.66
N ASP A 239 3.79 -6.37 -1.93
CA ASP A 239 3.39 -5.44 -3.00
C ASP A 239 3.92 -4.01 -2.82
N TYR A 240 5.18 -3.82 -3.19
CA TYR A 240 5.87 -2.54 -3.11
C TYR A 240 5.84 -1.78 -4.44
N ASP A 241 4.85 -1.99 -5.30
CA ASP A 241 4.81 -1.38 -6.64
C ASP A 241 4.52 0.15 -6.62
N LEU A 242 3.92 0.62 -5.53
CA LEU A 242 3.53 2.01 -5.26
C LEU A 242 4.47 2.72 -4.28
N PHE A 243 5.54 2.05 -3.83
CA PHE A 243 6.45 2.58 -2.82
C PHE A 243 7.05 3.95 -3.18
N THR A 244 7.53 4.66 -2.17
CA THR A 244 8.39 5.83 -2.35
C THR A 244 9.45 5.89 -1.26
N THR A 245 10.50 6.66 -1.50
CA THR A 245 11.57 6.87 -0.54
C THR A 245 11.37 8.12 0.30
N HIS A 246 11.86 8.12 1.54
CA HIS A 246 11.80 9.28 2.43
C HIS A 246 13.16 9.58 3.08
N SER A 247 13.24 10.75 3.72
CA SER A 247 14.44 11.21 4.46
C SER A 247 15.73 11.16 3.62
N GLU A 248 15.61 11.32 2.29
CA GLU A 248 16.71 11.26 1.33
C GLU A 248 17.50 9.93 1.35
N MET A 249 16.94 8.88 1.97
CA MET A 249 17.59 7.56 2.11
C MET A 249 17.54 6.71 0.84
N GLY A 250 16.97 7.21 -0.27
CA GLY A 250 16.93 6.50 -1.55
C GLY A 250 18.34 6.18 -2.07
N ALA A 251 19.25 7.16 -2.07
CA ALA A 251 20.62 6.95 -2.55
C ALA A 251 21.40 5.91 -1.72
N GLU A 252 21.23 5.93 -0.39
CA GLU A 252 21.84 4.96 0.53
C GLU A 252 21.29 3.56 0.29
N LEU A 253 19.96 3.42 0.24
CA LEU A 253 19.30 2.14 0.05
C LEU A 253 19.74 1.49 -1.28
N PHE A 254 19.79 2.26 -2.36
CA PHE A 254 20.03 1.70 -3.69
C PHE A 254 21.49 1.67 -4.15
N SER A 255 22.42 2.32 -3.42
CA SER A 255 23.85 2.32 -3.73
C SER A 255 24.18 2.77 -5.17
N GLU A 256 23.44 3.74 -5.72
CA GLU A 256 23.56 4.14 -7.12
C GLU A 256 24.46 5.39 -7.32
N PRO A 257 25.44 5.34 -8.24
CA PRO A 257 26.05 6.53 -8.80
C PRO A 257 25.18 7.07 -9.96
N LEU A 258 24.29 8.04 -9.69
CA LEU A 258 23.74 9.09 -10.59
C LEU A 258 23.39 8.76 -12.07
N LYS A 259 23.25 7.50 -12.48
CA LYS A 259 23.15 7.12 -13.91
C LYS A 259 21.72 7.00 -14.45
N ARG A 260 20.69 6.95 -13.61
CA ARG A 260 19.28 6.90 -14.04
C ARG A 260 18.41 7.59 -12.99
N GLU A 261 17.75 8.68 -13.37
CA GLU A 261 16.76 9.34 -12.50
C GLU A 261 15.48 8.50 -12.51
N TRP A 262 15.20 7.82 -11.40
CA TRP A 262 13.94 7.09 -11.21
C TRP A 262 12.88 8.00 -10.58
N THR A 263 11.62 7.81 -10.94
CA THR A 263 10.51 8.67 -10.48
C THR A 263 10.02 8.39 -9.06
N ASP A 264 10.56 7.38 -8.40
CA ASP A 264 10.25 6.94 -7.03
C ASP A 264 11.14 7.60 -5.96
N GLU A 265 12.25 8.23 -6.36
CA GLU A 265 13.05 9.11 -5.51
C GLU A 265 12.34 10.44 -5.33
N SER A 266 11.85 10.67 -4.11
CA SER A 266 11.28 11.96 -3.74
C SER A 266 12.32 13.04 -4.01
N ASN A 267 12.10 13.91 -5.00
CA ASN A 267 12.86 15.14 -5.21
C ASN A 267 12.54 16.13 -4.07
N SER A 268 12.89 15.75 -2.84
CA SER A 268 12.53 16.43 -1.60
C SER A 268 13.46 17.59 -1.23
N GLY A 269 14.31 18.07 -2.15
CA GLY A 269 15.36 19.02 -1.77
C GLY A 269 15.96 19.95 -2.84
N SER A 270 15.30 20.23 -3.98
CA SER A 270 15.82 21.25 -4.91
C SER A 270 14.86 22.43 -5.08
N ASN A 271 15.36 23.62 -4.74
CA ASN A 271 14.91 24.88 -5.32
C ASN A 271 15.10 24.77 -6.85
N PHE A 272 14.08 24.27 -7.56
CA PHE A 272 14.11 24.26 -9.01
C PHE A 272 13.38 25.51 -9.52
N ASP A 273 14.21 26.49 -9.86
CA ASP A 273 13.82 27.60 -10.73
C ASP A 273 13.23 27.08 -12.05
N ARG A 274 12.33 27.88 -12.60
CA ARG A 274 11.58 27.69 -13.84
C ARG A 274 12.43 27.16 -15.00
N ASN A 275 12.19 25.90 -15.39
CA ASN A 275 12.05 25.39 -16.77
C ASN A 275 12.53 23.94 -16.86
N THR A 276 11.65 23.00 -16.53
CA THR A 276 11.78 21.61 -16.99
C THR A 276 10.40 20.97 -17.04
N THR A 277 9.94 20.71 -18.26
CA THR A 277 8.70 19.99 -18.55
C THR A 277 8.93 18.50 -18.35
N ALA A 278 8.78 18.00 -17.13
CA ALA A 278 8.68 16.58 -16.85
C ALA A 278 7.42 16.34 -16.00
N ARG A 279 6.44 15.66 -16.61
CA ARG A 279 5.14 15.33 -16.00
C ARG A 279 5.30 14.03 -15.20
N PRO A 280 4.84 13.95 -13.95
CA PRO A 280 4.63 12.68 -13.28
C PRO A 280 3.27 12.11 -13.71
N ASP A 281 3.27 10.91 -14.31
CA ASP A 281 2.05 10.25 -14.79
C ASP A 281 1.46 9.30 -13.73
N PRO A 282 0.16 9.43 -13.38
CA PRO A 282 -0.49 8.62 -12.36
C PRO A 282 -1.04 7.30 -12.92
N LYS A 283 -0.94 6.23 -12.11
CA LYS A 283 -1.84 5.07 -12.21
C LYS A 283 -3.23 5.53 -11.73
N LYS A 284 -4.20 5.71 -12.64
CA LYS A 284 -5.62 5.89 -12.31
C LYS A 284 -6.44 4.69 -12.77
N ARG A 285 -7.36 4.25 -11.91
CA ARG A 285 -8.62 3.60 -12.29
C ARG A 285 -9.69 4.70 -12.29
N LYS A 286 -10.43 4.83 -13.39
CA LYS A 286 -11.25 6.00 -13.74
C LYS A 286 -12.66 5.90 -13.15
N LEU A 287 -13.23 7.02 -12.69
CA LEU A 287 -14.67 7.30 -12.66
C LEU A 287 -14.88 8.82 -12.63
N ASN A 288 -15.77 9.31 -13.49
CA ASN A 288 -16.02 10.73 -13.72
C ASN A 288 -17.22 11.20 -12.87
N SER A 289 -17.15 12.41 -12.32
CA SER A 289 -18.35 13.17 -11.93
C SER A 289 -18.32 14.54 -12.59
N SER A 290 -19.38 14.86 -13.35
CA SER A 290 -19.60 16.17 -13.94
C SER A 290 -20.81 16.82 -13.29
N SER A 291 -20.61 17.97 -12.63
CA SER A 291 -21.68 18.92 -12.34
C SER A 291 -21.36 20.24 -13.06
N SER A 292 -22.33 20.73 -13.84
CA SER A 292 -22.30 22.04 -14.49
C SER A 292 -23.06 23.06 -13.63
N PRO A 293 -22.62 24.33 -13.56
CA PRO A 293 -23.34 25.39 -12.86
C PRO A 293 -24.31 26.15 -13.78
N SER A 294 -25.44 26.55 -13.21
CA SER A 294 -26.47 27.40 -13.81
C SER A 294 -26.05 28.87 -13.86
N LYS A 295 -26.34 29.52 -14.99
CA LYS A 295 -26.23 30.98 -15.21
C LYS A 295 -27.51 31.67 -14.76
N SER A 296 -27.37 32.84 -14.12
CA SER A 296 -28.40 33.88 -14.12
C SER A 296 -27.78 35.26 -14.27
N SER A 297 -28.61 36.23 -14.64
CA SER A 297 -28.36 37.31 -15.59
C SER A 297 -28.57 38.72 -15.02
N ASN A 298 -28.02 39.71 -15.75
CA ASN A 298 -28.44 41.11 -15.93
C ASN A 298 -27.85 42.22 -15.05
N GLY A 299 -27.40 43.30 -15.71
CA GLY A 299 -27.66 44.69 -15.28
C GLY A 299 -26.47 45.68 -15.37
N ASN A 300 -26.39 46.45 -16.46
CA ASN A 300 -25.46 47.57 -16.71
C ASN A 300 -25.65 48.79 -15.79
N VAL A 301 -24.58 49.50 -15.41
CA VAL A 301 -24.47 50.99 -15.37
C VAL A 301 -22.98 51.43 -15.52
N ARG A 302 -22.70 52.42 -16.39
CA ARG A 302 -21.43 53.20 -16.60
C ARG A 302 -21.43 54.41 -15.64
N GLU A 303 -20.36 55.06 -15.14
CA GLU A 303 -19.09 55.62 -15.68
C GLU A 303 -18.37 56.40 -14.50
N PRO A 304 -17.26 57.18 -14.62
CA PRO A 304 -15.83 56.82 -14.73
C PRO A 304 -14.87 57.40 -13.63
N ASP A 305 -13.59 56.99 -13.76
CA ASP A 305 -12.30 57.66 -13.46
C ASP A 305 -11.78 57.85 -12.02
N GLN A 306 -10.67 57.15 -11.72
CA GLN A 306 -9.35 57.75 -11.47
C GLN A 306 -8.21 56.72 -11.65
N GLN A 307 -7.13 57.17 -12.30
CA GLN A 307 -6.05 56.41 -12.91
C GLN A 307 -4.96 55.97 -11.90
N GLU A 308 -4.45 54.74 -12.03
CA GLU A 308 -3.09 54.38 -11.63
C GLU A 308 -2.55 53.25 -12.56
N GLU A 309 -1.42 53.52 -13.20
CA GLU A 309 -0.81 52.72 -14.27
C GLU A 309 -0.29 51.37 -13.75
N THR A 310 -0.82 50.26 -14.30
CA THR A 310 -0.30 48.90 -14.06
C THR A 310 0.21 48.29 -15.37
N ILE A 311 1.41 47.74 -15.29
CA ILE A 311 2.19 47.12 -16.38
C ILE A 311 1.42 45.96 -17.03
N GLN A 312 1.33 45.97 -18.35
CA GLN A 312 0.53 45.05 -19.17
C GLN A 312 1.04 43.60 -19.13
N PRO A 313 0.17 42.58 -18.98
CA PRO A 313 0.51 41.19 -19.26
C PRO A 313 0.26 40.83 -20.73
N THR A 314 1.28 40.25 -21.36
CA THR A 314 1.22 39.68 -22.71
C THR A 314 0.25 38.50 -22.76
N THR A 315 -0.75 38.60 -23.64
CA THR A 315 -1.79 37.60 -23.91
C THR A 315 -1.21 36.39 -24.63
N VAL A 316 -1.36 35.20 -24.03
CA VAL A 316 -1.16 33.89 -24.68
C VAL A 316 -2.55 33.25 -24.88
N PRO A 317 -2.89 32.69 -26.06
CA PRO A 317 -4.26 32.24 -26.33
C PRO A 317 -4.58 30.86 -25.71
N ASN A 318 -5.76 30.80 -25.10
CA ASN A 318 -6.68 29.67 -24.89
C ASN A 318 -6.17 28.33 -24.33
N ASN A 319 -6.44 28.13 -23.04
CA ASN A 319 -7.25 27.03 -22.48
C ASN A 319 -7.15 25.67 -23.20
N LYS A 320 -6.05 24.94 -22.95
CA LYS A 320 -6.17 23.49 -22.76
C LYS A 320 -6.53 23.26 -21.29
N PRO A 321 -7.58 22.50 -20.94
CA PRO A 321 -7.78 22.09 -19.56
C PRO A 321 -6.52 21.33 -19.13
N CYS A 322 -5.73 21.93 -18.24
CA CYS A 322 -4.65 21.22 -17.59
C CYS A 322 -5.33 20.28 -16.59
N ASN A 323 -5.33 18.98 -16.90
CA ASN A 323 -5.83 17.97 -15.97
C ASN A 323 -5.10 18.16 -14.63
N ARG A 324 -5.86 18.49 -13.58
CA ARG A 324 -5.30 18.61 -12.22
C ARG A 324 -4.69 17.27 -11.85
N ILE A 325 -3.42 17.28 -11.45
CA ILE A 325 -2.71 16.08 -11.03
C ILE A 325 -3.30 15.65 -9.68
N ASP A 326 -3.75 14.40 -9.62
CA ASP A 326 -4.13 13.75 -8.37
C ASP A 326 -2.94 12.93 -7.89
N TYR A 327 -2.43 13.27 -6.71
CA TYR A 327 -1.25 12.63 -6.11
C TYR A 327 -1.62 11.43 -5.24
N ARG A 328 -2.92 11.15 -5.04
CA ARG A 328 -3.41 10.03 -4.24
C ARG A 328 -3.16 8.71 -4.96
N THR A 329 -2.65 7.73 -4.23
CA THR A 329 -2.33 6.38 -4.73
C THR A 329 -2.69 5.36 -3.67
N GLY A 330 -2.98 4.13 -4.09
CA GLY A 330 -3.37 3.02 -3.22
C GLY A 330 -4.87 2.77 -3.25
N THR A 331 -5.34 1.95 -2.32
CA THR A 331 -6.74 1.50 -2.23
C THR A 331 -7.59 2.48 -1.41
N PRO A 332 -8.56 3.21 -1.99
CA PRO A 332 -9.34 4.27 -1.31
C PRO A 332 -9.97 3.85 0.02
N THR A 333 -10.50 2.61 0.08
CA THR A 333 -11.09 2.00 1.27
C THR A 333 -10.17 2.05 2.48
N PHE A 334 -8.85 1.96 2.26
CA PHE A 334 -7.85 1.90 3.32
C PHE A 334 -7.05 3.19 3.46
N MET A 335 -7.03 4.09 2.47
CA MET A 335 -6.33 5.38 2.55
C MET A 335 -6.64 6.16 3.83
N SER A 336 -5.64 6.84 4.39
CA SER A 336 -5.84 7.74 5.54
C SER A 336 -6.84 8.85 5.21
N THR A 337 -7.51 9.36 6.24
CA THR A 337 -8.38 10.55 6.15
C THR A 337 -7.65 11.71 5.50
N ARG A 338 -6.40 11.94 5.90
CA ARG A 338 -5.55 12.99 5.33
C ARG A 338 -5.34 12.81 3.83
N VAL A 339 -5.07 11.59 3.35
CA VAL A 339 -4.91 11.31 1.91
C VAL A 339 -6.23 11.57 1.17
N LEU A 340 -7.35 11.14 1.72
CA LEU A 340 -8.66 11.26 1.07
C LEU A 340 -9.13 12.70 0.89
N LEU A 341 -8.87 13.56 1.89
CA LEU A 341 -9.35 14.94 1.97
C LEU A 341 -8.45 15.98 1.29
N ILE A 342 -7.39 15.55 0.58
CA ILE A 342 -6.55 16.48 -0.20
C ILE A 342 -7.37 17.11 -1.33
N THR A 343 -7.28 18.43 -1.45
CA THR A 343 -7.84 19.13 -2.61
C THR A 343 -7.03 18.81 -3.86
N GLU A 344 -7.69 18.42 -4.96
CA GLU A 344 -7.01 18.09 -6.22
C GLU A 344 -6.00 19.18 -6.65
N GLY A 345 -4.84 18.76 -7.15
CA GLY A 345 -3.76 19.69 -7.53
C GLY A 345 -2.96 20.28 -6.37
N GLN A 346 -3.36 20.05 -5.11
CA GLN A 346 -2.50 20.34 -3.96
C GLN A 346 -1.39 19.30 -3.89
N ARG A 347 -0.13 19.76 -3.82
CA ARG A 347 1.00 18.85 -3.60
C ARG A 347 0.87 18.20 -2.23
N TYR A 348 1.11 16.91 -2.21
CA TYR A 348 1.02 16.08 -1.03
C TYR A 348 2.28 15.23 -0.88
N THR A 349 2.80 15.17 0.33
CA THR A 349 3.90 14.27 0.71
C THR A 349 3.34 13.19 1.62
N HIS A 350 3.44 11.95 1.16
CA HIS A 350 3.05 10.78 1.93
C HIS A 350 3.91 10.67 3.18
N HIS A 351 3.29 10.31 4.30
CA HIS A 351 3.97 10.14 5.57
C HIS A 351 3.71 8.73 6.11
N PHE A 352 4.61 8.24 6.96
CA PHE A 352 4.46 6.89 7.49
C PHE A 352 3.20 6.69 8.33
N LEU A 353 2.64 7.79 8.86
CA LEU A 353 1.39 7.80 9.60
C LEU A 353 0.18 7.46 8.72
N ASP A 354 0.21 7.73 7.41
CA ASP A 354 -0.91 7.37 6.54
C ASP A 354 -0.97 5.86 6.31
N ASP A 355 0.19 5.21 6.18
CA ASP A 355 0.26 3.76 6.08
C ASP A 355 -0.18 3.12 7.43
N LEU A 356 0.20 3.71 8.57
CA LEU A 356 -0.27 3.25 9.89
C LEU A 356 -1.79 3.45 10.09
N GLU A 357 -2.36 4.56 9.62
CA GLU A 357 -3.81 4.76 9.65
C GLU A 357 -4.51 3.76 8.71
N SER A 358 -3.89 3.42 7.58
CA SER A 358 -4.39 2.39 6.68
C SER A 358 -4.49 1.00 7.34
N PHE A 359 -3.53 0.63 8.19
CA PHE A 359 -3.64 -0.60 9.01
C PHE A 359 -4.86 -0.58 9.96
N PHE A 360 -5.21 0.59 10.51
CA PHE A 360 -6.41 0.72 11.33
C PHE A 360 -7.69 0.51 10.50
N TRP A 361 -7.78 1.11 9.32
CA TRP A 361 -8.92 0.92 8.41
C TRP A 361 -9.03 -0.53 7.94
N LEU A 362 -7.89 -1.17 7.66
CA LEU A 362 -7.82 -2.59 7.29
C LEU A 362 -8.31 -3.50 8.42
N LEU A 363 -7.85 -3.29 9.66
CA LEU A 363 -8.35 -4.02 10.83
C LEU A 363 -9.86 -3.86 10.99
N LEU A 364 -10.35 -2.62 10.94
CA LEU A 364 -11.77 -2.32 11.07
C LEU A 364 -12.60 -3.03 9.99
N TRP A 365 -12.13 -2.97 8.74
CA TRP A 365 -12.77 -3.64 7.61
C TRP A 365 -12.88 -5.15 7.84
N CYS A 366 -11.77 -5.83 8.15
CA CYS A 366 -11.77 -7.28 8.38
C CYS A 366 -12.73 -7.68 9.52
N VAL A 367 -12.81 -6.89 10.58
CA VAL A 367 -13.68 -7.15 11.73
C VAL A 367 -15.16 -6.98 11.38
N VAL A 368 -15.51 -5.94 10.63
CA VAL A 368 -16.89 -5.67 10.25
C VAL A 368 -17.37 -6.64 9.16
N GLU A 369 -16.48 -7.02 8.25
CA GLU A 369 -16.78 -7.98 7.18
C GLU A 369 -16.90 -9.43 7.68
N HIS A 370 -16.35 -9.75 8.86
CA HIS A 370 -16.39 -11.10 9.40
C HIS A 370 -17.81 -11.67 9.47
N ARG A 371 -17.94 -12.92 9.02
CA ARG A 371 -19.20 -13.65 9.00
C ARG A 371 -19.10 -14.92 9.83
N ASP A 372 -20.00 -15.02 10.80
CA ASP A 372 -20.12 -16.21 11.64
C ASP A 372 -20.69 -17.38 10.84
N THR A 373 -20.31 -18.60 11.24
CA THR A 373 -20.91 -19.83 10.72
C THR A 373 -21.94 -20.35 11.70
N SER A 374 -23.15 -20.66 11.23
CA SER A 374 -24.20 -21.22 12.08
C SER A 374 -23.88 -22.68 12.47
N PRO A 375 -23.81 -22.99 13.77
CA PRO A 375 -23.58 -24.37 14.24
C PRO A 375 -24.75 -25.31 13.96
N SER A 376 -25.97 -24.79 13.78
CA SER A 376 -27.18 -25.61 13.61
C SER A 376 -27.47 -26.05 12.17
N ASN A 377 -26.86 -25.41 11.16
CA ASN A 377 -27.12 -25.65 9.74
C ASN A 377 -25.82 -25.95 8.97
N ASN A 378 -25.11 -27.03 9.29
CA ASN A 378 -23.92 -27.50 8.57
C ASN A 378 -22.85 -26.41 8.30
N GLY A 379 -22.71 -25.40 9.16
CA GLY A 379 -21.74 -24.32 8.97
C GLY A 379 -22.17 -23.27 7.93
N THR A 380 -23.47 -23.11 7.65
CA THR A 380 -23.96 -22.05 6.76
C THR A 380 -23.51 -20.68 7.27
N VAL A 381 -22.92 -19.88 6.39
CA VAL A 381 -22.43 -18.53 6.69
C VAL A 381 -23.61 -17.59 6.94
N ILE A 382 -23.60 -16.92 8.09
CA ILE A 382 -24.61 -15.93 8.48
C ILE A 382 -24.38 -14.65 7.67
N GLY A 383 -25.46 -14.11 7.09
CA GLY A 383 -25.40 -12.87 6.32
C GLY A 383 -25.08 -11.64 7.20
N PRO A 384 -24.44 -10.60 6.65
CA PRO A 384 -24.10 -9.41 7.43
C PRO A 384 -25.34 -8.65 7.88
N THR A 385 -25.27 -8.01 9.04
CA THR A 385 -26.34 -7.15 9.53
C THR A 385 -26.46 -5.88 8.68
N ALA A 386 -27.63 -5.22 8.73
CA ALA A 386 -27.82 -3.94 8.06
C ALA A 386 -26.86 -2.86 8.57
N LYS A 387 -26.45 -2.92 9.84
CA LYS A 387 -25.47 -2.00 10.41
C LYS A 387 -24.07 -2.24 9.85
N ALA A 388 -23.62 -3.50 9.79
CA ALA A 388 -22.34 -3.87 9.19
C ALA A 388 -22.26 -3.42 7.72
N LEU A 389 -23.31 -3.69 6.93
CA LEU A 389 -23.39 -3.26 5.54
C LEU A 389 -23.31 -1.74 5.38
N ARG A 390 -24.01 -0.97 6.24
CA ARG A 390 -23.94 0.50 6.21
C ARG A 390 -22.54 1.01 6.56
N LEU A 391 -21.87 0.38 7.52
CA LEU A 391 -20.51 0.75 7.90
C LEU A 391 -19.52 0.46 6.79
N LEU A 392 -19.56 -0.73 6.18
CA LEU A 392 -18.71 -1.08 5.03
C LEU A 392 -18.92 -0.13 3.85
N ARG A 393 -20.18 0.17 3.50
CA ARG A 393 -20.50 1.15 2.44
C ARG A 393 -20.00 2.56 2.73
N SER A 394 -19.87 2.94 4.01
CA SER A 394 -19.31 4.25 4.37
C SER A 394 -17.79 4.31 4.20
N LEU A 395 -17.12 3.15 4.20
CA LEU A 395 -15.68 3.01 3.97
C LEU A 395 -15.34 2.76 2.50
N ASP A 396 -16.26 2.14 1.75
CA ASP A 396 -16.12 1.82 0.33
C ASP A 396 -17.43 2.12 -0.42
N ARG A 397 -17.46 3.27 -1.11
CA ARG A 397 -18.66 3.75 -1.83
C ARG A 397 -18.55 3.48 -3.32
N ALA A 398 -19.65 3.05 -3.93
CA ALA A 398 -19.73 2.81 -5.37
C ALA A 398 -19.51 4.08 -6.22
N ASP A 399 -19.90 5.26 -5.71
CA ASP A 399 -19.66 6.54 -6.39
C ASP A 399 -18.20 7.02 -6.29
N SER A 400 -17.36 6.34 -5.49
CA SER A 400 -15.92 6.57 -5.35
C SER A 400 -15.54 8.02 -5.02
N GLU A 401 -16.44 8.80 -4.41
CA GLU A 401 -16.14 10.18 -4.03
C GLU A 401 -15.24 10.19 -2.78
N LEU A 402 -13.94 10.40 -3.01
CA LEU A 402 -12.90 10.26 -1.99
C LEU A 402 -13.10 11.21 -0.79
N SER A 403 -13.60 12.43 -1.01
CA SER A 403 -13.94 13.37 0.07
C SER A 403 -14.97 12.78 1.03
N THR A 404 -15.99 12.13 0.48
CA THR A 404 -17.09 11.57 1.26
C THR A 404 -16.68 10.33 2.06
N ILE A 405 -15.79 9.51 1.52
CA ILE A 405 -15.11 8.45 2.29
C ILE A 405 -14.29 9.09 3.42
N GLY A 406 -13.55 10.16 3.11
CA GLY A 406 -12.80 10.96 4.06
C GLY A 406 -13.66 11.44 5.23
N ASP A 407 -14.76 12.13 4.95
CA ASP A 407 -15.71 12.66 5.95
C ASP A 407 -16.34 11.54 6.80
N SER A 408 -16.62 10.39 6.19
CA SER A 408 -17.17 9.23 6.90
C SER A 408 -16.14 8.67 7.90
N LYS A 409 -14.89 8.54 7.46
CA LYS A 409 -13.76 8.15 8.32
C LYS A 409 -13.50 9.17 9.43
N GLU A 410 -13.61 10.45 9.13
CA GLU A 410 -13.51 11.52 10.13
C GLU A 410 -14.56 11.39 11.24
N ALA A 411 -15.80 11.08 10.85
CA ALA A 411 -16.89 10.86 11.78
C ALA A 411 -16.62 9.62 12.66
N ILE A 412 -16.14 8.52 12.06
CA ILE A 412 -15.78 7.29 12.80
C ILE A 412 -14.68 7.57 13.83
N LEU A 413 -13.57 8.22 13.45
CA LEU A 413 -12.49 8.57 14.38
C LEU A 413 -12.98 9.47 15.52
N THR A 414 -13.85 10.44 15.21
CA THR A 414 -14.45 11.32 16.22
C THR A 414 -15.29 10.54 17.24
N ARG A 415 -16.03 9.52 16.78
CA ARG A 415 -16.81 8.62 17.62
C ARG A 415 -15.93 7.69 18.47
N CYS A 416 -14.84 7.18 17.91
CA CYS A 416 -13.84 6.41 18.68
C CYS A 416 -13.34 7.22 19.88
N ARG A 417 -12.95 8.48 19.64
CA ARG A 417 -12.49 9.38 20.70
C ARG A 417 -13.56 9.70 21.75
N ARG A 418 -14.83 9.79 21.35
CA ARG A 418 -15.97 9.99 22.27
C ARG A 418 -16.32 8.73 23.06
N GLY A 419 -15.85 7.56 22.61
CA GLY A 419 -16.17 6.25 23.20
C GLY A 419 -17.49 5.65 22.73
N ASP A 420 -18.25 6.34 21.86
CA ASP A 420 -19.58 5.89 21.40
C ASP A 420 -19.53 5.08 20.10
N PHE A 421 -18.33 4.78 19.57
CA PHE A 421 -18.18 3.90 18.41
C PHE A 421 -18.37 2.41 18.75
N VAL A 422 -18.11 2.03 20.01
CA VAL A 422 -18.31 0.68 20.56
C VAL A 422 -19.73 0.19 20.27
N ASP A 423 -20.74 1.00 20.55
CA ASP A 423 -22.15 0.66 20.31
C ASP A 423 -22.42 0.32 18.84
N THR A 424 -21.78 1.03 17.91
CA THR A 424 -21.94 0.77 16.46
C THR A 424 -21.24 -0.51 16.01
N LEU A 425 -20.11 -0.85 16.63
CA LEU A 425 -19.45 -2.13 16.37
C LEU A 425 -20.29 -3.28 16.92
N GLU A 426 -20.81 -3.18 18.15
CA GLU A 426 -21.67 -4.22 18.74
C GLU A 426 -22.92 -4.47 17.90
N GLU A 427 -23.55 -3.42 17.37
CA GLU A 427 -24.68 -3.52 16.43
C GLU A 427 -24.34 -4.24 15.10
N CYS A 428 -23.05 -4.41 14.75
CA CYS A 428 -22.65 -5.20 13.59
C CYS A 428 -22.96 -6.69 13.77
N GLY A 429 -23.06 -7.17 15.01
CA GLY A 429 -23.68 -8.46 15.34
C GLY A 429 -22.92 -9.70 14.88
N ASN A 430 -21.59 -9.66 14.82
CA ASN A 430 -20.73 -10.81 14.54
C ASN A 430 -19.86 -11.18 15.76
N SER A 431 -19.27 -12.38 15.77
CA SER A 431 -18.48 -12.87 16.91
C SER A 431 -17.16 -12.12 17.15
N TRP A 432 -16.66 -11.35 16.18
CA TRP A 432 -15.41 -10.60 16.33
C TRP A 432 -15.62 -9.27 17.02
N VAL A 433 -16.72 -8.57 16.73
CA VAL A 433 -17.09 -7.31 17.41
C VAL A 433 -17.55 -7.52 18.85
N THR A 434 -17.86 -8.74 19.27
CA THR A 434 -18.11 -9.07 20.67
C THR A 434 -16.84 -9.44 21.44
N ASN A 435 -15.70 -9.58 20.75
CA ASN A 435 -14.43 -9.89 21.40
C ASN A 435 -13.83 -8.63 22.05
N PRO A 436 -13.63 -8.61 23.39
CA PRO A 436 -13.18 -7.42 24.10
C PRO A 436 -11.78 -6.96 23.69
N ALA A 437 -10.91 -7.86 23.23
CA ALA A 437 -9.57 -7.51 22.77
C ALA A 437 -9.63 -6.72 21.46
N ILE A 438 -10.44 -7.14 20.48
CA ILE A 438 -10.66 -6.38 19.24
C ILE A 438 -11.25 -5.01 19.54
N MET A 439 -12.27 -4.96 20.39
CA MET A 439 -12.96 -3.72 20.74
C MET A 439 -11.99 -2.73 21.42
N ALA A 440 -11.12 -3.24 22.29
CA ALA A 440 -10.07 -2.46 22.91
C ALA A 440 -9.04 -1.93 21.91
N VAL A 441 -8.59 -2.73 20.95
CA VAL A 441 -7.64 -2.29 19.91
C VAL A 441 -8.26 -1.23 19.01
N ILE A 442 -9.47 -1.46 18.48
CA ILE A 442 -10.15 -0.50 17.60
C ILE A 442 -10.39 0.82 18.33
N SER A 443 -10.83 0.78 19.59
CA SER A 443 -11.06 1.99 20.38
C SER A 443 -9.76 2.76 20.66
N GLN A 444 -8.69 2.07 21.04
CA GLN A 444 -7.38 2.68 21.32
C GLN A 444 -6.78 3.32 20.06
N LEU A 445 -6.70 2.56 18.96
CA LEU A 445 -6.12 3.05 17.71
C LEU A 445 -6.98 4.15 17.09
N GLY A 446 -8.31 3.99 17.08
CA GLY A 446 -9.22 5.02 16.58
C GLY A 446 -9.12 6.33 17.37
N THR A 447 -9.03 6.25 18.69
CA THR A 447 -8.78 7.44 19.55
C THR A 447 -7.42 8.06 19.26
N TYR A 448 -6.39 7.24 19.07
CA TYR A 448 -5.04 7.70 18.76
C TYR A 448 -5.00 8.50 17.45
N PHE A 449 -5.54 7.95 16.35
CA PHE A 449 -5.58 8.66 15.06
C PHE A 449 -6.49 9.89 15.07
N ALA A 450 -7.60 9.86 15.82
CA ALA A 450 -8.44 11.04 16.05
C ALA A 450 -7.65 12.19 16.71
N ASN A 451 -6.83 11.87 17.71
CA ASN A 451 -6.02 12.87 18.42
C ASN A 451 -4.87 13.41 17.58
N ILE A 452 -4.21 12.57 16.76
CA ILE A 452 -3.16 13.01 15.84
C ILE A 452 -3.69 14.09 14.89
N ARG A 453 -4.89 13.87 14.35
CA ARG A 453 -5.52 14.75 13.38
C ARG A 453 -5.90 16.11 13.98
N ASP A 454 -6.47 16.11 15.19
CA ASP A 454 -6.87 17.35 15.87
C ASP A 454 -5.66 18.19 16.33
N ASN A 455 -4.48 17.57 16.42
CA ASN A 455 -3.26 18.26 16.77
C ASN A 455 -2.79 19.14 15.59
N ARG A 456 -2.73 20.46 15.78
CA ARG A 456 -2.25 21.44 14.80
C ARG A 456 -0.73 21.36 14.51
N TYR A 457 -0.07 20.27 14.90
CA TYR A 457 1.36 20.09 14.66
C TYR A 457 1.58 19.46 13.29
N PRO A 458 2.52 19.97 12.49
CA PRO A 458 2.89 19.32 11.25
C PRO A 458 3.44 17.90 11.52
N TYR A 459 3.07 16.95 10.68
CA TYR A 459 3.42 15.52 10.75
C TYR A 459 4.91 15.20 11.07
N PRO A 460 5.91 16.02 10.68
CA PRO A 460 7.31 15.88 11.11
C PRO A 460 7.58 15.82 12.62
N HIS A 461 6.62 16.21 13.48
CA HIS A 461 6.77 16.11 14.93
C HIS A 461 6.44 14.75 15.53
N TYR A 462 6.01 13.77 14.71
CA TYR A 462 5.73 12.41 15.16
C TYR A 462 6.92 11.50 14.88
N PRO A 463 7.84 11.28 15.84
CA PRO A 463 8.98 10.42 15.61
C PRO A 463 8.58 8.94 15.55
N PRO A 464 9.09 8.16 14.56
CA PRO A 464 8.77 6.73 14.44
C PRO A 464 9.04 5.92 15.72
N HIS A 465 10.13 6.23 16.43
CA HIS A 465 10.51 5.57 17.69
C HIS A 465 9.56 5.82 18.87
N VAL A 466 8.54 6.66 18.71
CA VAL A 466 7.45 6.87 19.69
C VAL A 466 6.12 6.36 19.15
N VAL A 467 5.82 6.63 17.88
CA VAL A 467 4.55 6.23 17.25
C VAL A 467 4.42 4.71 17.16
N PHE A 468 5.42 4.02 16.60
CA PHE A 468 5.33 2.58 16.39
C PHE A 468 5.18 1.81 17.70
N PRO A 469 5.98 2.06 18.77
CA PRO A 469 5.76 1.44 20.06
C PRO A 469 4.35 1.65 20.62
N THR A 470 3.77 2.84 20.43
CA THR A 470 2.42 3.13 20.91
C THR A 470 1.38 2.23 20.24
N ILE A 471 1.45 2.08 18.91
CA ILE A 471 0.53 1.24 18.12
C ILE A 471 0.79 -0.25 18.39
N VAL A 472 2.05 -0.67 18.38
CA VAL A 472 2.44 -2.07 18.65
C VAL A 472 1.98 -2.52 20.03
N ASN A 473 2.16 -1.69 21.06
CA ASN A 473 1.73 -2.02 22.42
C ASN A 473 0.21 -2.13 22.54
N ALA A 474 -0.58 -1.36 21.78
CA ALA A 474 -2.04 -1.50 21.78
C ALA A 474 -2.50 -2.89 21.31
N LEU A 475 -1.82 -3.43 20.28
CA LEU A 475 -2.03 -4.79 19.77
C LEU A 475 -1.48 -5.86 20.72
N ALA A 476 -0.21 -5.74 21.14
CA ALA A 476 0.46 -6.72 21.98
C ALA A 476 -0.24 -6.90 23.34
N ASN A 477 -0.58 -5.81 24.03
CA ASN A 477 -1.30 -5.87 25.31
C ASN A 477 -2.69 -6.53 25.18
N SER A 478 -3.32 -6.42 24.02
CA SER A 478 -4.63 -7.05 23.77
C SER A 478 -4.48 -8.54 23.46
N LEU A 479 -3.41 -8.93 22.76
CA LEU A 479 -3.05 -10.33 22.53
C LEU A 479 -2.69 -11.07 23.84
N GLU A 480 -1.94 -10.43 24.74
CA GLU A 480 -1.63 -10.99 26.06
C GLU A 480 -2.89 -11.30 26.88
N LYS A 481 -3.88 -10.39 26.85
CA LYS A 481 -5.17 -10.62 27.52
C LYS A 481 -5.94 -11.81 26.95
N ILE A 482 -5.89 -12.03 25.64
CA ILE A 482 -6.49 -13.21 25.01
C ILE A 482 -5.80 -14.48 25.54
N GLN A 483 -4.47 -14.50 25.61
CA GLN A 483 -3.68 -15.65 26.04
C GLN A 483 -4.00 -16.07 27.48
N VAL A 484 -4.03 -15.12 28.42
CA VAL A 484 -4.33 -15.37 29.84
C VAL A 484 -5.73 -15.96 30.02
N HIS A 485 -6.72 -15.48 29.27
CA HIS A 485 -8.08 -16.02 29.35
C HIS A 485 -8.19 -17.45 28.82
N THR A 486 -7.45 -17.79 27.76
CA THR A 486 -7.40 -19.18 27.24
C THR A 486 -6.74 -20.16 28.21
N GLU A 487 -5.66 -19.76 28.89
CA GLU A 487 -4.95 -20.60 29.86
C GLU A 487 -5.79 -20.81 31.14
N SER A 488 -6.37 -19.74 31.69
CA SER A 488 -7.25 -19.83 32.86
C SER A 488 -8.51 -20.67 32.61
N SER A 489 -9.06 -20.64 31.39
CA SER A 489 -10.22 -21.48 31.02
C SER A 489 -9.83 -22.95 30.86
N SER A 490 -8.59 -23.23 30.44
CA SER A 490 -8.09 -24.60 30.25
C SER A 490 -7.75 -25.27 31.58
N GLU A 491 -7.22 -24.52 32.56
CA GLU A 491 -6.96 -25.04 33.91
C GLU A 491 -8.25 -25.35 34.69
N GLN A 492 -9.31 -24.57 34.52
CA GLN A 492 -10.61 -24.86 35.14
C GLN A 492 -11.30 -26.11 34.59
N VAL A 493 -11.00 -26.50 33.35
CA VAL A 493 -11.53 -27.74 32.73
C VAL A 493 -10.74 -28.97 33.17
N LEU A 494 -9.47 -28.83 33.57
CA LEU A 494 -8.65 -29.92 34.11
C LEU A 494 -8.87 -30.17 35.61
N CYS A 495 -9.53 -29.25 36.32
CA CYS A 495 -9.87 -29.38 37.74
C CYS A 495 -11.31 -29.82 38.03
N ASN A 496 -12.11 -30.12 37.00
CA ASN A 496 -13.44 -30.74 37.09
C ASN A 496 -13.41 -32.13 36.44
#